data_AF-A0A9W4SCY2-F1
#
_entry.id   AF-A0A9W4SCY2-F1
#
_cell.length_a   1.000
_cell.length_b   1.000
_cell.length_c   1.000
_cell.angle_alpha   90.00
_cell.angle_beta   90.00
_cell.angle_gamma   90.00
#
_symmetry.space_group_name_H-M   'P 1'
#
loop_
_entity.id
_entity.type
_entity.pdbx_description
1 polymer ?
#
loop_
_entity_poly.entity_id
_entity_poly.type
_entity_poly.pdbx_seq_one_letter_code
_entity_poly.pdbx_strand_id
1 'polypeptide(L)'
;MTAIKIPFTKKSIKEIPAKDLNAGSKGVELEIQTDFLVSQIHSLDGAHGGSITDGSFQKIAFVFQDNAEKAYYEALLDSKNQNFELSFDKEKVFLMVFGFGNLIDKTKPEVQLNLAYKSMIVFFESKFTGIIALESKGDKDTPNKDTPPNVSVVRNYCKSNDIKNLTYDEENDKLII
;
A
#
# COMPACT_ATOMS: atom_id res chain seq x y z
N MET A 1 -4.51 -16.66 -14.64
CA MET A 1 -4.40 -15.25 -14.19
C MET A 1 -4.94 -15.12 -12.78
N THR A 2 -4.05 -15.22 -11.81
CA THR A 2 -4.37 -15.01 -10.39
C THR A 2 -3.79 -13.66 -9.99
N ALA A 3 -4.63 -12.63 -10.02
CA ALA A 3 -4.24 -11.30 -9.58
C ALA A 3 -4.12 -11.28 -8.04
N ILE A 4 -2.93 -10.95 -7.55
CA ILE A 4 -2.67 -10.68 -6.15
C ILE A 4 -2.89 -9.18 -5.93
N LYS A 5 -3.64 -8.83 -4.88
CA LYS A 5 -3.89 -7.45 -4.45
C LYS A 5 -3.73 -7.35 -2.96
N ILE A 6 -2.74 -6.60 -2.51
CA ILE A 6 -2.32 -6.49 -1.13
C ILE A 6 -2.58 -5.04 -0.70
N PRO A 7 -3.75 -4.76 -0.09
CA PRO A 7 -3.97 -3.48 0.56
C PRO A 7 -3.10 -3.39 1.80
N PHE A 8 -2.46 -2.25 2.04
CA PHE A 8 -1.70 -2.02 3.26
C PHE A 8 -1.70 -0.56 3.67
N THR A 9 -1.58 -0.34 4.97
CA THR A 9 -1.34 0.99 5.55
C THR A 9 0.12 1.08 5.98
N LYS A 10 0.83 2.09 5.48
CA LYS A 10 2.18 2.46 5.90
C LYS A 10 2.16 2.91 7.36
N LYS A 11 3.05 2.37 8.19
CA LYS A 11 3.23 2.77 9.59
C LYS A 11 4.51 3.56 9.80
N SER A 12 5.59 3.07 9.21
CA SER A 12 6.87 3.75 9.19
C SER A 12 7.57 3.47 7.86
N ILE A 13 8.53 4.33 7.52
CA ILE A 13 9.35 4.19 6.32
C ILE A 13 10.79 4.57 6.65
N LYS A 14 11.73 3.82 6.11
CA LYS A 14 13.15 4.17 6.13
C LYS A 14 13.74 3.93 4.74
N GLU A 15 14.63 4.82 4.32
CA GLU A 15 15.46 4.57 3.13
C GLU A 15 16.49 3.47 3.43
N ILE A 16 16.71 2.59 2.46
CA ILE A 16 17.71 1.54 2.53
C ILE A 16 19.06 2.17 2.13
N PRO A 17 20.12 2.04 2.94
CA PRO A 17 21.43 2.60 2.61
C PRO A 17 21.95 2.09 1.27
N ALA A 18 22.53 2.96 0.45
CA ALA A 18 23.04 2.60 -0.88
C ALA A 18 24.11 1.48 -0.84
N LYS A 19 24.86 1.36 0.25
CA LYS A 19 25.84 0.28 0.48
C LYS A 19 25.21 -1.11 0.58
N ASP A 20 23.91 -1.18 0.90
CA ASP A 20 23.14 -2.41 1.07
C ASP A 20 22.30 -2.72 -0.20
N LEU A 21 22.51 -1.95 -1.28
CA LEU A 21 21.80 -2.05 -2.55
C LEU A 21 22.79 -2.22 -3.72
N ASN A 22 22.28 -2.74 -4.84
CA ASN A 22 23.02 -2.75 -6.10
C ASN A 22 23.26 -1.31 -6.59
N ALA A 23 24.35 -1.11 -7.33
CA ALA A 23 24.65 0.17 -7.96
C ALA A 23 23.50 0.62 -8.86
N GLY A 24 23.11 1.90 -8.76
CA GLY A 24 21.98 2.46 -9.52
C GLY A 24 20.61 2.23 -8.89
N SER A 25 20.53 1.50 -7.78
CA SER A 25 19.27 1.25 -7.08
C SER A 25 19.00 2.24 -5.95
N LYS A 26 17.72 2.50 -5.72
CA LYS A 26 17.18 3.13 -4.51
C LYS A 26 16.22 2.16 -3.84
N GLY A 27 16.03 2.28 -2.54
CA GLY A 27 15.12 1.38 -1.84
C GLY A 27 14.56 1.99 -0.58
N VAL A 28 13.37 1.54 -0.22
CA VAL A 28 12.70 1.87 1.03
C VAL A 28 12.21 0.60 1.70
N GLU A 29 12.32 0.53 3.02
CA GLU A 29 11.68 -0.51 3.84
C GLU A 29 10.54 0.15 4.63
N LEU A 30 9.36 -0.47 4.57
CA LEU A 30 8.17 -0.04 5.28
C LEU A 30 7.82 -1.06 6.35
N GLU A 31 7.43 -0.57 7.51
CA GLU A 31 6.54 -1.31 8.40
C GLU A 31 5.11 -1.03 8.00
N ILE A 32 4.29 -2.07 7.93
CA ILE A 32 2.94 -1.99 7.40
C ILE A 32 1.92 -2.65 8.33
N GLN A 33 0.66 -2.24 8.17
CA GLN A 33 -0.48 -2.97 8.68
C GLN A 33 -1.33 -3.45 7.50
N THR A 34 -1.70 -4.73 7.53
CA THR A 34 -2.61 -5.34 6.56
C THR A 34 -3.33 -6.51 7.19
N ASP A 35 -4.50 -6.86 6.67
CA ASP A 35 -5.19 -8.12 6.97
C ASP A 35 -4.87 -9.20 5.92
N PHE A 36 -4.04 -8.86 4.92
CA PHE A 36 -3.63 -9.78 3.87
C PHE A 36 -2.63 -10.80 4.40
N LEU A 37 -3.05 -12.07 4.42
CA LEU A 37 -2.29 -13.19 4.95
C LEU A 37 -1.24 -13.67 3.95
N VAL A 38 -0.11 -14.15 4.47
CA VAL A 38 0.97 -14.73 3.67
C VAL A 38 0.47 -15.92 2.83
N SER A 39 -0.40 -16.77 3.40
CA SER A 39 -0.99 -17.92 2.71
C SER A 39 -1.80 -17.56 1.46
N GLN A 40 -2.30 -16.32 1.36
CA GLN A 40 -3.04 -15.85 0.18
C GLN A 40 -2.12 -15.65 -1.05
N ILE A 41 -0.79 -15.57 -0.87
CA ILE A 41 0.15 -15.54 -1.99
C ILE A 41 0.68 -16.94 -2.31
N HIS A 42 1.06 -17.70 -1.29
CA HIS A 42 1.70 -19.00 -1.46
C HIS A 42 1.34 -19.96 -0.31
N SER A 43 1.19 -21.25 -0.61
CA SER A 43 0.98 -22.26 0.43
C SER A 43 2.17 -22.28 1.40
N LEU A 44 1.89 -22.50 2.69
CA LEU A 44 2.92 -22.68 3.71
C LEU A 44 3.42 -24.13 3.79
N ASP A 45 2.74 -25.05 3.10
CA ASP A 45 3.10 -26.47 3.07
C ASP A 45 4.47 -26.68 2.41
N GLY A 46 5.31 -27.49 3.05
CA GLY A 46 6.63 -27.84 2.52
C GLY A 46 7.71 -26.78 2.71
N ALA A 47 7.45 -25.74 3.51
CA ALA A 47 8.48 -24.79 3.89
C ALA A 47 9.57 -25.47 4.75
N HIS A 48 10.83 -25.37 4.33
CA HIS A 48 11.95 -25.86 5.12
C HIS A 48 12.20 -24.89 6.29
N GLY A 49 12.29 -25.41 7.52
CA GLY A 49 12.61 -24.60 8.71
C GLY A 49 11.61 -24.69 9.87
N GLY A 50 10.56 -25.50 9.78
CA GLY A 50 9.62 -25.77 10.87
C GLY A 50 8.19 -25.29 10.59
N SER A 51 7.32 -25.35 11.60
CA SER A 51 5.92 -24.94 11.48
C SER A 51 5.82 -23.42 11.35
N ILE A 52 5.61 -22.92 10.14
CA ILE A 52 5.37 -21.50 9.88
C ILE A 52 3.91 -21.19 10.17
N THR A 53 3.66 -20.36 11.18
CA THR A 53 2.30 -19.88 11.48
C THR A 53 1.90 -18.80 10.49
N ASP A 54 0.74 -18.97 9.87
CA ASP A 54 0.18 -17.97 8.97
C ASP A 54 -0.06 -16.62 9.67
N GLY A 55 -0.19 -15.57 8.89
CA GLY A 55 -0.55 -14.25 9.37
C GLY A 55 -0.23 -13.17 8.38
N SER A 56 -0.60 -11.94 8.74
CA SER A 56 -0.42 -10.77 7.90
C SER A 56 1.04 -10.41 7.70
N PHE A 57 1.36 -9.85 6.53
CA PHE A 57 2.64 -9.19 6.31
C PHE A 57 2.84 -8.04 7.28
N GLN A 58 4.08 -7.89 7.76
CA GLN A 58 4.48 -6.84 8.69
C GLN A 58 5.43 -5.83 8.05
N LYS A 59 6.19 -6.27 7.03
CA LYS A 59 7.17 -5.44 6.34
C LYS A 59 7.16 -5.64 4.84
N ILE A 60 7.33 -4.56 4.10
CA ILE A 60 7.59 -4.61 2.66
C ILE A 60 8.79 -3.72 2.36
N ALA A 61 9.78 -4.26 1.65
CA ALA A 61 10.83 -3.48 1.03
C ALA A 61 10.55 -3.32 -0.46
N PHE A 62 10.73 -2.10 -0.97
CA PHE A 62 10.64 -1.80 -2.39
C PHE A 62 12.01 -1.34 -2.87
N VAL A 63 12.53 -2.00 -3.91
CA VAL A 63 13.84 -1.69 -4.52
C VAL A 63 13.60 -1.27 -5.96
N PHE A 64 14.08 -0.08 -6.31
CA PHE A 64 13.91 0.56 -7.61
C PHE A 64 15.25 0.69 -8.30
N GLN A 65 15.48 -0.09 -9.35
CA GLN A 65 16.70 -0.05 -10.14
C GLN A 65 16.57 0.97 -11.27
N ASP A 66 17.61 1.77 -11.52
CA ASP A 66 17.72 2.68 -12.67
C ASP A 66 16.55 3.67 -12.79
N ASN A 67 16.00 4.11 -11.65
CA ASN A 67 14.81 4.96 -11.53
C ASN A 67 13.52 4.35 -12.13
N ALA A 68 13.44 3.01 -12.22
CA ALA A 68 12.19 2.31 -12.52
C ALA A 68 11.07 2.80 -11.59
N GLU A 69 9.89 3.02 -12.15
CA GLU A 69 8.69 3.42 -11.40
C GLU A 69 8.93 4.55 -10.38
N LYS A 70 9.70 5.57 -10.77
CA LYS A 70 10.07 6.72 -9.90
C LYS A 70 8.88 7.35 -9.17
N ALA A 71 7.70 7.38 -9.79
CA ALA A 71 6.47 7.88 -9.16
C ALA A 71 6.04 7.06 -7.93
N TYR A 72 6.27 5.75 -7.92
CA TYR A 72 5.98 4.88 -6.77
C TYR A 72 6.93 5.19 -5.61
N TYR A 73 8.22 5.35 -5.89
CA TYR A 73 9.20 5.75 -4.89
C TYR A 73 8.83 7.08 -4.23
N GLU A 74 8.48 8.09 -5.04
CA GLU A 74 8.07 9.40 -4.54
C GLU A 74 6.77 9.33 -3.74
N ALA A 75 5.77 8.56 -4.19
CA ALA A 75 4.52 8.37 -3.47
C ALA A 75 4.71 7.67 -2.11
N LEU A 76 5.64 6.71 -2.01
CA LEU A 76 5.97 6.03 -0.76
C LEU A 76 6.64 6.96 0.25
N LEU A 77 7.49 7.88 -0.20
CA LEU A 77 8.13 8.88 0.66
C LEU A 77 7.18 10.00 1.12
N ASP A 78 6.11 10.26 0.37
CA ASP A 78 5.12 11.27 0.76
C ASP A 78 4.40 10.86 2.05
N SER A 79 4.51 11.68 3.09
CA SER A 79 3.89 11.44 4.39
C SER A 79 2.36 11.59 4.36
N LYS A 80 1.79 12.20 3.31
CA LYS A 80 0.34 12.28 3.12
C LYS A 80 -0.26 10.96 2.62
N ASN A 81 0.54 10.14 1.95
CA ASN A 81 0.08 8.87 1.42
C ASN A 81 0.33 7.75 2.45
N GLN A 82 -0.72 7.31 3.12
CA GLN A 82 -0.64 6.24 4.12
C GLN A 82 -1.21 4.91 3.62
N ASN A 83 -2.19 4.96 2.71
CA ASN A 83 -2.89 3.78 2.24
C ASN A 83 -2.47 3.43 0.81
N PHE A 84 -2.11 2.17 0.59
CA PHE A 84 -1.61 1.67 -0.67
C PHE A 84 -2.23 0.31 -1.03
N GLU A 85 -2.23 -0.01 -2.32
CA GLU A 85 -2.51 -1.35 -2.83
C GLU A 85 -1.36 -1.77 -3.75
N LEU A 86 -0.65 -2.83 -3.37
CA LEU A 86 0.32 -3.52 -4.23
C LEU A 86 -0.43 -4.59 -5.03
N SER A 87 -0.24 -4.62 -6.35
CA SER A 87 -0.87 -5.63 -7.19
C SER A 87 0.03 -6.17 -8.29
N PHE A 88 -0.14 -7.45 -8.61
CA PHE A 88 0.55 -8.12 -9.70
C PHE A 88 -0.17 -9.42 -10.07
N ASP A 89 0.05 -9.91 -11.29
CA ASP A 89 -0.36 -11.26 -11.68
C ASP A 89 0.71 -12.27 -11.26
N LYS A 90 0.35 -13.24 -10.43
CA LYS A 90 1.28 -14.25 -9.92
C LYS A 90 2.01 -15.00 -11.03
N GLU A 91 1.38 -15.19 -12.19
CA GLU A 91 1.98 -15.88 -13.34
C GLU A 91 3.03 -15.03 -14.07
N LYS A 92 2.98 -13.71 -13.92
CA LYS A 92 3.87 -12.73 -14.59
C LYS A 92 5.06 -12.30 -13.74
N VAL A 93 5.12 -12.72 -12.48
CA VAL A 93 6.26 -12.45 -11.58
C VAL A 93 7.06 -13.73 -11.32
N PHE A 94 8.35 -13.58 -11.06
CA PHE A 94 9.13 -14.63 -10.41
C PHE A 94 8.96 -14.48 -8.90
N LEU A 95 8.27 -15.45 -8.28
CA LEU A 95 8.08 -15.48 -6.83
C LEU A 95 9.17 -16.33 -6.18
N MET A 96 10.11 -15.70 -5.49
CA MET A 96 11.15 -16.39 -4.73
C MET A 96 10.69 -16.54 -3.27
N VAL A 97 10.38 -17.75 -2.85
CA VAL A 97 9.94 -18.01 -1.47
C VAL A 97 11.09 -18.58 -0.66
N PHE A 98 11.56 -17.86 0.37
CA PHE A 98 12.61 -18.35 1.25
C PHE A 98 12.18 -19.66 1.93
N GLY A 99 13.10 -20.65 1.98
CA GLY A 99 12.80 -21.99 2.47
C GLY A 99 12.22 -22.94 1.42
N PHE A 100 12.19 -22.53 0.14
CA PHE A 100 11.79 -23.37 -0.99
C PHE A 100 12.87 -23.43 -2.08
N GLY A 101 12.90 -24.53 -2.82
CA GLY A 101 13.73 -24.68 -4.01
C GLY A 101 13.14 -23.88 -5.17
N ASN A 102 13.53 -22.61 -5.31
CA ASN A 102 13.06 -21.75 -6.41
C ASN A 102 14.02 -21.85 -7.60
N LEU A 103 13.48 -22.07 -8.80
CA LEU A 103 14.25 -21.91 -10.04
C LEU A 103 14.21 -20.43 -10.43
N ILE A 104 15.38 -19.78 -10.45
CA ILE A 104 15.49 -18.34 -10.76
C ILE A 104 15.03 -18.09 -12.19
N ASP A 105 14.08 -17.15 -12.35
CA ASP A 105 13.60 -16.69 -13.65
C ASP A 105 13.86 -15.18 -13.81
N LYS A 106 14.91 -14.84 -14.56
CA LYS A 106 15.31 -13.45 -14.84
C LYS A 106 14.50 -12.79 -15.96
N THR A 107 13.51 -13.48 -16.52
CA THR A 107 12.62 -12.94 -17.57
C THR A 107 11.37 -12.28 -16.99
N LYS A 108 11.20 -12.31 -15.67
CA LYS A 108 10.10 -11.73 -14.93
C LYS A 108 10.62 -10.83 -13.82
N PRO A 109 9.85 -9.81 -13.39
CA PRO A 109 10.18 -9.07 -12.17
C PRO A 109 10.11 -9.98 -10.96
N GLU A 110 10.98 -9.73 -9.99
CA GLU A 110 11.16 -10.57 -8.82
C GLU A 110 10.35 -10.02 -7.62
N VAL A 111 9.66 -10.94 -6.94
CA VAL A 111 9.05 -10.71 -5.63
C VAL A 111 9.58 -11.79 -4.68
N GLN A 112 10.25 -11.38 -3.62
CA GLN A 112 10.76 -12.29 -2.60
C GLN A 112 9.83 -12.32 -1.40
N LEU A 113 9.53 -13.52 -0.90
CA LEU A 113 8.72 -13.74 0.29
C LEU A 113 9.53 -14.42 1.37
N ASN A 114 9.58 -13.80 2.55
CA ASN A 114 10.09 -14.44 3.75
C ASN A 114 8.93 -14.75 4.70
N LEU A 115 8.51 -16.01 4.70
CA LEU A 115 7.33 -16.47 5.43
C LEU A 115 7.54 -16.42 6.95
N ALA A 116 8.75 -16.72 7.43
CA ALA A 116 9.08 -16.73 8.86
C ALA A 116 9.02 -15.33 9.48
N TYR A 117 9.50 -14.32 8.74
CA TYR A 117 9.48 -12.92 9.18
C TYR A 117 8.27 -12.13 8.67
N LYS A 118 7.35 -12.79 7.95
CA LYS A 118 6.15 -12.17 7.36
C LYS A 118 6.51 -10.90 6.58
N SER A 119 7.54 -10.98 5.76
CA SER A 119 8.08 -9.86 5.00
C SER A 119 8.19 -10.16 3.52
N MET A 120 8.18 -9.09 2.72
CA MET A 120 8.24 -9.12 1.27
C MET A 120 9.30 -8.15 0.76
N ILE A 121 9.97 -8.49 -0.34
CA ILE A 121 10.79 -7.57 -1.12
C ILE A 121 10.26 -7.56 -2.55
N VAL A 122 10.05 -6.37 -3.10
CA VAL A 122 9.56 -6.16 -4.46
C VAL A 122 10.62 -5.41 -5.25
N PHE A 123 11.04 -5.99 -6.36
CA PHE A 123 12.06 -5.39 -7.24
C PHE A 123 11.40 -4.77 -8.47
N PHE A 124 11.61 -3.47 -8.65
CA PHE A 124 11.23 -2.72 -9.83
C PHE A 124 12.45 -2.50 -10.71
N GLU A 125 12.40 -3.01 -11.94
CA GLU A 125 13.39 -2.78 -12.98
C GLU A 125 12.68 -2.20 -14.21
N SER A 126 13.33 -1.25 -14.90
CA SER A 126 12.71 -0.51 -16.02
C SER A 126 12.27 -1.41 -17.19
N LYS A 127 12.89 -2.57 -17.36
CA LYS A 127 12.51 -3.56 -18.38
C LYS A 127 11.19 -4.29 -18.09
N PHE A 128 10.66 -4.16 -16.87
CA PHE A 128 9.45 -4.83 -16.38
C PHE A 128 8.34 -3.85 -15.95
N THR A 129 8.46 -2.58 -16.36
CA THR A 129 7.48 -1.52 -16.07
C THR A 129 6.05 -1.96 -16.34
N GLY A 130 5.16 -1.65 -15.40
CA GLY A 130 3.72 -1.95 -15.47
C GLY A 130 3.30 -3.40 -15.17
N ILE A 131 4.23 -4.33 -14.88
CA ILE A 131 3.85 -5.70 -14.45
C ILE A 131 3.42 -5.74 -12.98
N ILE A 132 4.13 -4.99 -12.13
CA ILE A 132 3.80 -4.80 -10.72
C ILE A 132 3.32 -3.36 -10.56
N ALA A 133 2.14 -3.16 -9.98
CA ALA A 133 1.55 -1.85 -9.77
C ALA A 133 1.47 -1.52 -8.29
N LEU A 134 1.74 -0.25 -7.96
CA LEU A 134 1.53 0.32 -6.64
C LEU A 134 0.62 1.53 -6.76
N GLU A 135 -0.55 1.46 -6.15
CA GLU A 135 -1.50 2.56 -6.14
C GLU A 135 -1.60 3.16 -4.75
N SER A 136 -1.46 4.48 -4.63
CA SER A 136 -1.91 5.16 -3.41
C SER A 136 -3.42 5.29 -3.48
N LYS A 137 -4.10 4.67 -2.51
CA LYS A 137 -5.51 4.97 -2.28
C LYS A 137 -5.46 6.22 -1.39
N GLY A 138 -5.73 7.39 -1.96
CA GLY A 138 -5.85 8.61 -1.17
C GLY A 138 -6.74 8.33 0.04
N ASP A 139 -6.44 8.96 1.18
CA ASP A 139 -7.36 8.89 2.31
C ASP A 139 -8.73 9.23 1.76
N LYS A 140 -9.68 8.30 1.86
CA LYS A 140 -11.08 8.70 1.80
C LYS A 140 -11.17 9.78 2.86
N ASP A 141 -11.43 11.01 2.45
CA ASP A 141 -11.67 12.13 3.35
C ASP A 141 -12.56 11.63 4.49
N THR A 142 -11.96 11.28 5.62
CA THR A 142 -12.69 11.21 6.86
C THR A 142 -13.16 12.63 7.06
N PRO A 143 -14.49 12.90 7.04
CA PRO A 143 -14.97 14.26 7.15
C PRO A 143 -14.40 14.81 8.45
N ASN A 144 -13.55 15.82 8.31
CA ASN A 144 -12.89 16.48 9.40
C ASN A 144 -13.99 17.04 10.29
N LYS A 145 -14.20 16.44 11.48
CA LYS A 145 -15.28 16.81 12.41
C LYS A 145 -15.14 18.23 13.00
N ASP A 146 -14.03 18.92 12.69
CA ASP A 146 -13.73 20.24 13.23
C ASP A 146 -13.86 21.38 12.22
N THR A 147 -14.47 21.13 11.04
CA THR A 147 -14.83 22.24 10.14
C THR A 147 -16.28 22.62 10.39
N PRO A 148 -16.56 23.79 11.02
CA PRO A 148 -17.94 24.24 11.19
C PRO A 148 -18.61 24.29 9.81
N PRO A 149 -19.88 23.85 9.71
CA PRO A 149 -20.56 23.73 8.43
C PRO A 149 -20.52 25.08 7.72
N ASN A 150 -20.02 25.08 6.48
CA ASN A 150 -20.00 26.29 5.67
C ASN A 150 -21.44 26.75 5.42
N VAL A 151 -21.86 27.77 6.16
CA VAL A 151 -23.23 28.33 6.19
C VAL A 151 -23.71 28.65 4.77
N SER A 152 -22.81 28.95 3.84
CA SER A 152 -23.12 29.22 2.43
C SER A 152 -23.64 27.98 1.69
N VAL A 153 -23.07 26.80 1.96
CA VAL A 153 -23.47 25.52 1.36
C VAL A 153 -24.84 25.10 1.90
N VAL A 154 -25.03 25.21 3.21
CA VAL A 154 -26.30 24.89 3.88
C VAL A 154 -27.43 25.82 3.38
N ARG A 155 -27.15 27.11 3.25
CA ARG A 155 -28.12 28.10 2.73
C ARG A 155 -28.51 27.82 1.28
N ASN A 156 -27.56 27.41 0.44
CA ASN A 156 -27.85 27.04 -0.96
C ASN A 156 -28.67 25.75 -1.07
N TYR A 157 -28.40 24.76 -0.22
CA TYR A 157 -29.21 23.55 -0.14
C TYR A 157 -30.64 23.84 0.32
N CYS A 158 -30.83 24.67 1.35
CA CYS A 158 -32.17 25.03 1.86
C CYS A 158 -33.01 25.77 0.81
N LYS A 159 -32.40 26.71 0.07
CA LYS A 159 -33.06 27.41 -1.05
C LYS A 159 -33.48 26.46 -2.17
N SER A 160 -32.65 25.44 -2.45
CA SER A 160 -32.92 24.47 -3.52
C SER A 160 -33.99 23.43 -3.14
N ASN A 161 -34.29 23.28 -1.85
CA ASN A 161 -35.22 22.28 -1.32
C ASN A 161 -36.43 22.89 -0.58
N ASP A 162 -36.69 24.19 -0.75
CA ASP A 162 -37.79 24.96 -0.13
C ASP A 162 -37.92 24.79 1.41
N ILE A 163 -36.79 24.59 2.09
CA ILE A 163 -36.71 24.45 3.56
C ILE A 163 -36.69 25.86 4.18
N LYS A 164 -37.82 26.29 4.76
CA LYS A 164 -38.06 27.70 5.15
C LYS A 164 -37.60 28.11 6.55
N ASN A 165 -37.26 27.17 7.44
CA ASN A 165 -37.06 27.46 8.88
C ASN A 165 -35.71 27.03 9.46
N LEU A 166 -34.69 26.77 8.62
CA LEU A 166 -33.40 26.32 9.12
C LEU A 166 -32.63 27.52 9.73
N THR A 167 -32.46 27.53 11.05
CA THR A 167 -31.72 28.56 11.79
C THR A 167 -30.44 27.96 12.37
N TYR A 168 -29.34 28.71 12.38
CA TYR A 168 -28.09 28.28 13.00
C TYR A 168 -28.02 28.85 14.41
N ASP A 169 -27.94 27.96 15.40
CA ASP A 169 -27.74 28.28 16.80
C ASP A 169 -26.24 28.40 17.05
N GLU A 170 -25.73 29.64 17.05
CA GLU A 170 -24.31 29.96 17.24
C GLU A 170 -23.81 29.57 18.65
N GLU A 171 -24.70 29.53 19.65
CA GLU A 171 -24.34 29.22 21.05
C GLU A 171 -24.09 27.73 21.24
N ASN A 172 -24.79 26.88 20.49
CA ASN A 172 -24.70 25.43 20.58
C ASN A 172 -24.06 24.76 19.34
N ASP A 173 -23.49 25.56 18.42
CA ASP A 173 -22.87 25.13 17.16
C ASP A 173 -23.69 24.08 16.40
N LYS A 174 -25.00 24.34 16.21
CA LYS A 174 -25.91 23.37 15.58
C LYS A 174 -26.97 24.05 14.71
N LEU A 175 -27.42 23.32 13.68
CA LEU A 175 -28.55 23.72 12.85
C LEU A 175 -29.85 23.21 13.47
N ILE A 176 -30.82 24.10 13.64
CA ILE A 176 -32.16 23.80 14.17
C ILE A 176 -33.21 24.06 13.07
N ILE A 177 -34.28 23.25 13.07
CA ILE A 177 -35.42 23.33 12.14
C ILE A 177 -36.64 23.82 12.92
#